data_AF-A0A7S7PZU3-F1
#
_entry.id   AF-A0A7S7PZU3-F1
#
_cell.length_a   1.000
_cell.length_b   1.000
_cell.length_c   1.000
_cell.angle_alpha   90.00
_cell.angle_beta   90.00
_cell.angle_gamma   90.00
#
_symmetry.space_group_name_H-M   'P 1'
#
loop_
_entity.id
_entity.type
_entity.pdbx_description
1 polymer ?
#
loop_
_entity_poly.entity_id
_entity_poly.type
_entity_poly.pdbx_seq_one_letter_code
_entity_poly.pdbx_strand_id
1 'polypeptide(L)'
;MVGDVRPEVLCKLLDKTFGSLPTEAEAAPVPEVVAAKPPRRLFIPLDVPQTVVTFGGPAFRRSEPDFMAAYVVNHILGGAGLTSRLFREVREKRGLAYSVRENLVWLDHSAMFLGNSGTCADRADETVEEIEKQVRDIAEEGPTQQELDDAKSYLKGSQILALNTSSKLARTLQQQQLDKLPIDYFEKHNAVVDGVTLADAKRAARRLWGDGLLTIIVGRSPRDAAQPTTMPPAITPPPGAQQLDAAPTAPPN
;
A
#
# COMPACT_ATOMS: atom_id res chain seq x y z
N MET A 1 -16.72 -14.58 11.33
CA MET A 1 -17.12 -14.06 12.67
C MET A 1 -16.01 -14.39 13.65
N VAL A 2 -15.67 -13.47 14.55
CA VAL A 2 -14.58 -13.64 15.53
C VAL A 2 -15.03 -13.03 16.86
N GLY A 3 -14.85 -13.75 17.97
CA GLY A 3 -15.23 -13.32 19.31
C GLY A 3 -15.84 -14.44 20.14
N ASP A 4 -16.55 -14.08 21.22
CA ASP A 4 -17.27 -15.02 22.06
C ASP A 4 -18.58 -15.47 21.38
N VAL A 5 -18.47 -16.53 20.56
CA VAL A 5 -19.60 -17.10 19.83
C VAL A 5 -19.58 -18.61 19.90
N ARG A 6 -20.76 -19.21 20.08
CA ARG A 6 -20.96 -20.66 19.96
C ARG A 6 -21.32 -21.02 18.52
N PRO A 7 -20.60 -21.94 17.85
CA PRO A 7 -20.86 -22.30 16.46
C PRO A 7 -22.31 -22.67 16.17
N GLU A 8 -22.94 -23.44 17.07
CA GLU A 8 -24.29 -23.97 16.89
C GLU A 8 -25.36 -22.85 16.93
N VAL A 9 -25.11 -21.81 17.71
CA VAL A 9 -25.97 -20.62 17.78
C VAL A 9 -25.74 -19.74 16.56
N LEU A 10 -24.47 -19.55 16.17
CA LEU A 10 -24.10 -18.71 15.06
C LEU A 10 -24.67 -19.22 13.73
N CYS A 11 -24.55 -20.52 13.45
CA CYS A 11 -25.09 -21.11 12.22
C CYS A 11 -26.59 -20.81 12.09
N LYS A 12 -27.38 -21.01 13.15
CA LYS A 12 -28.82 -20.71 13.14
C LYS A 12 -29.13 -19.24 12.87
N LEU A 13 -28.31 -18.32 13.39
CA LEU A 13 -28.47 -16.89 13.13
C LEU A 13 -28.09 -16.52 11.69
N LEU A 14 -27.04 -17.12 11.13
CA LEU A 14 -26.65 -16.93 9.74
C LEU A 14 -27.74 -17.44 8.79
N ASP A 15 -28.27 -18.65 9.03
CA ASP A 15 -29.36 -19.21 8.23
C ASP A 15 -30.61 -18.34 8.29
N LYS A 16 -30.99 -17.88 9.50
CA LYS A 16 -32.13 -16.98 9.67
C LYS A 16 -31.95 -15.63 8.98
N THR A 17 -30.73 -15.09 8.98
CA THR A 17 -30.45 -13.73 8.48
C THR A 17 -30.22 -13.71 6.97
N PHE A 18 -29.48 -14.69 6.45
CA PHE A 18 -28.99 -14.71 5.08
C PHE A 18 -29.56 -15.86 4.25
N GLY A 19 -30.28 -16.83 4.83
CA GLY A 19 -30.78 -18.00 4.13
C GLY A 19 -31.88 -17.72 3.10
N SER A 20 -32.51 -16.53 3.16
CA SER A 20 -33.46 -16.07 2.14
C SER A 20 -32.79 -15.34 0.96
N LEU A 21 -31.47 -15.11 1.02
CA LEU A 21 -30.76 -14.51 -0.10
C LEU A 21 -30.71 -15.48 -1.28
N PRO A 22 -30.83 -14.97 -2.52
CA PRO A 22 -30.66 -15.80 -3.70
C PRO A 22 -29.26 -16.40 -3.74
N THR A 23 -29.15 -17.67 -4.14
CA THR A 23 -27.88 -18.41 -4.22
C THR A 23 -26.94 -17.82 -5.26
N GLU A 24 -27.51 -17.21 -6.30
CA GLU A 24 -26.77 -16.52 -7.35
C GLU A 24 -27.13 -15.04 -7.33
N ALA A 25 -26.09 -14.20 -7.33
CA ALA A 25 -26.26 -12.78 -7.63
C ALA A 25 -26.05 -12.60 -9.14
N GLU A 26 -26.96 -11.88 -9.80
CA GLU A 26 -26.71 -11.36 -11.15
C GLU A 26 -25.63 -10.26 -11.06
N ALA A 27 -24.36 -10.66 -10.98
CA ALA A 27 -23.23 -9.76 -11.05
C ALA A 27 -22.80 -9.62 -12.52
N ALA A 28 -22.77 -8.40 -13.02
CA ALA A 28 -22.19 -8.13 -14.33
C ALA A 28 -20.70 -8.53 -14.31
N PRO A 29 -20.18 -9.22 -15.35
CA PRO A 29 -18.77 -9.57 -15.40
C PRO A 29 -17.92 -8.29 -15.44
N VAL A 30 -16.98 -8.19 -14.50
CA VAL A 30 -16.03 -7.08 -14.45
C VAL A 30 -14.84 -7.44 -15.35
N PRO A 31 -14.50 -6.60 -16.34
CA PRO A 31 -13.37 -6.88 -17.22
C PRO A 31 -12.05 -6.72 -16.48
N GLU A 32 -11.05 -7.51 -16.88
CA GLU A 32 -9.68 -7.34 -16.43
C GLU A 32 -9.12 -5.97 -16.84
N VAL A 33 -8.44 -5.29 -15.91
CA VAL A 33 -7.84 -3.99 -16.16
C VAL A 33 -6.50 -4.18 -16.86
N VAL A 34 -6.32 -3.52 -18.00
CA VAL A 34 -5.00 -3.39 -18.64
C VAL A 34 -4.27 -2.22 -17.99
N ALA A 35 -3.25 -2.54 -17.20
CA ALA A 35 -2.43 -1.51 -16.55
C ALA A 35 -1.70 -0.63 -17.58
N ALA A 36 -1.60 0.67 -17.28
CA ALA A 36 -0.74 1.55 -18.05
C ALA A 36 0.72 1.10 -17.96
N LYS A 37 1.47 1.22 -19.05
CA LYS A 37 2.86 0.78 -19.13
C LYS A 37 3.81 1.86 -18.60
N PRO A 38 4.64 1.58 -17.58
CA PRO A 38 5.77 2.41 -17.23
C PRO A 38 6.83 2.44 -18.35
N PRO A 39 7.74 3.43 -18.38
CA PRO A 39 7.79 4.60 -17.50
C PRO A 39 6.93 5.76 -18.03
N ARG A 40 6.31 6.52 -17.13
CA ARG A 40 5.63 7.77 -17.48
C ARG A 40 5.67 8.74 -16.31
N ARG A 41 5.99 10.01 -16.58
CA ARG A 41 5.91 11.09 -15.60
C ARG A 41 4.86 12.12 -16.01
N LEU A 42 4.03 12.54 -15.07
CA LEU A 42 3.06 13.61 -15.24
C LEU A 42 3.24 14.64 -14.12
N PHE A 43 3.36 15.91 -14.49
CA PHE A 43 3.34 17.03 -13.55
C PHE A 43 2.01 17.77 -13.68
N ILE A 44 1.34 18.00 -12.54
CA ILE A 44 0.08 18.73 -12.45
C ILE A 44 0.35 19.97 -11.59
N PRO A 45 0.35 21.18 -12.18
CA PRO A 45 0.54 22.40 -11.41
C PRO A 45 -0.64 22.62 -10.46
N LEU A 46 -0.35 22.80 -9.19
CA LEU A 46 -1.33 23.13 -8.17
C LEU A 46 -0.66 23.99 -7.09
N ASP A 47 -1.29 25.09 -6.71
CA ASP A 47 -0.78 25.97 -5.66
C ASP A 47 -1.06 25.39 -4.27
N VAL A 48 -0.21 24.45 -3.88
CA VAL A 48 -0.22 23.79 -2.57
C VAL A 48 1.14 23.95 -1.88
N PRO A 49 1.17 24.00 -0.53
CA PRO A 49 2.39 24.22 0.22
C PRO A 49 3.40 23.07 0.10
N GLN A 50 2.91 21.84 -0.11
CA GLN A 50 3.73 20.64 -0.26
C GLN A 50 3.48 20.00 -1.62
N THR A 51 4.55 19.58 -2.28
CA THR A 51 4.46 18.76 -3.49
C THR A 51 4.20 17.31 -3.11
N VAL A 52 3.18 16.73 -3.72
CA VAL A 52 2.82 15.32 -3.55
C VAL A 52 3.33 14.53 -4.73
N VAL A 53 4.16 13.54 -4.46
CA VAL A 53 4.65 12.57 -5.43
C VAL A 53 3.92 11.26 -5.20
N THR A 54 3.16 10.81 -6.19
CA THR A 54 2.55 9.48 -6.21
C THR A 54 3.20 8.68 -7.33
N PHE A 55 3.64 7.47 -7.03
CA PHE A 55 4.27 6.59 -8.01
C PHE A 55 3.71 5.18 -7.90
N GLY A 56 3.79 4.41 -8.98
CA GLY A 56 3.25 3.07 -9.01
C GLY A 56 3.48 2.36 -10.34
N GLY A 57 2.88 1.18 -10.45
CA GLY A 57 2.96 0.36 -11.65
C GLY A 57 2.21 -0.97 -11.47
N PRO A 58 2.22 -1.84 -12.49
CA PRO A 58 1.65 -3.18 -12.41
C PRO A 58 2.31 -4.01 -11.30
N ALA A 59 1.55 -4.86 -10.62
CA ALA A 59 2.07 -5.76 -9.60
C ALA A 59 1.58 -7.21 -9.78
N PHE A 60 1.87 -8.03 -8.77
CA PHE A 60 1.47 -9.44 -8.74
C PHE A 60 0.04 -9.58 -8.25
N ARG A 61 -0.78 -10.35 -8.97
CA ARG A 61 -2.04 -10.85 -8.42
C ARG A 61 -1.74 -11.80 -7.27
N ARG A 62 -2.69 -11.90 -6.37
CA ARG A 62 -2.55 -12.72 -5.17
C ARG A 62 -2.31 -14.21 -5.44
N SER A 63 -2.89 -14.72 -6.52
CA SER A 63 -2.83 -16.11 -6.96
C SER A 63 -1.52 -16.49 -7.66
N GLU A 64 -0.64 -15.51 -7.94
CA GLU A 64 0.60 -15.79 -8.63
C GLU A 64 1.62 -16.47 -7.70
N PRO A 65 2.41 -17.45 -8.18
CA PRO A 65 3.37 -18.19 -7.35
C PRO A 65 4.37 -17.28 -6.63
N ASP A 66 4.77 -16.20 -7.28
CA ASP A 66 5.80 -15.26 -6.82
C ASP A 66 5.23 -14.15 -5.93
N PHE A 67 3.93 -14.17 -5.61
CA PHE A 67 3.30 -13.12 -4.81
C PHE A 67 3.99 -12.93 -3.46
N MET A 68 4.38 -14.02 -2.77
CA MET A 68 5.07 -13.88 -1.48
C MET A 68 6.46 -13.28 -1.64
N ALA A 69 7.19 -13.62 -2.71
CA ALA A 69 8.48 -13.00 -3.00
C ALA A 69 8.31 -11.49 -3.29
N ALA A 70 7.27 -11.11 -4.03
CA ALA A 70 6.90 -9.72 -4.28
C ALA A 70 6.56 -8.98 -2.98
N TYR A 71 5.81 -9.61 -2.08
CA TYR A 71 5.43 -9.03 -0.78
C TYR A 71 6.64 -8.81 0.12
N VAL A 72 7.56 -9.78 0.19
CA VAL A 72 8.80 -9.67 0.97
C VAL A 72 9.69 -8.56 0.42
N VAL A 73 9.86 -8.46 -0.91
CA VAL A 73 10.73 -7.42 -1.47
C VAL A 73 10.11 -6.03 -1.44
N ASN A 74 8.78 -5.92 -1.54
CA ASN A 74 8.05 -4.67 -1.27
C ASN A 74 8.32 -4.18 0.17
N HIS A 75 8.33 -5.08 1.15
CA HIS A 75 8.69 -4.74 2.53
C HIS A 75 10.08 -4.09 2.61
N ILE A 76 11.07 -4.67 1.91
CA ILE A 76 12.45 -4.16 1.87
C ILE A 76 12.51 -2.76 1.24
N LEU A 77 11.84 -2.55 0.10
CA LEU A 77 11.92 -1.29 -0.63
C LEU A 77 11.21 -0.14 0.10
N GLY A 78 9.93 -0.30 0.42
CA GLY A 78 9.07 0.79 0.91
C GLY A 78 7.98 0.41 1.89
N GLY A 79 7.77 -0.89 2.14
CA GLY A 79 6.69 -1.41 3.00
C GLY A 79 7.03 -1.45 4.48
N ALA A 80 8.31 -1.55 4.86
CA ALA A 80 8.73 -1.64 6.27
C ALA A 80 8.66 -0.32 7.06
N GLY A 81 8.25 0.77 6.43
CA GLY A 81 8.29 2.09 7.05
C GLY A 81 9.73 2.49 7.35
N LEU A 82 10.08 2.59 8.64
CA LEU A 82 11.33 3.20 9.11
C LEU A 82 12.60 2.45 8.68
N THR A 83 12.53 1.14 8.43
CA THR A 83 13.70 0.32 8.07
C THR A 83 13.87 0.11 6.57
N SER A 84 12.90 0.55 5.77
CA SER A 84 12.87 0.36 4.31
C SER A 84 13.96 1.18 3.60
N ARG A 85 14.39 0.74 2.41
CA ARG A 85 15.38 1.46 1.60
C ARG A 85 14.95 2.88 1.28
N LEU A 86 13.70 3.07 0.84
CA LEU A 86 13.15 4.37 0.50
C LEU A 86 13.20 5.33 1.69
N PHE A 87 12.76 4.87 2.86
CA PHE A 87 12.80 5.71 4.06
C PHE A 87 14.24 6.09 4.44
N ARG A 88 15.17 5.14 4.42
CA ARG A 88 16.58 5.39 4.74
C ARG A 88 17.21 6.40 3.79
N GLU A 89 17.01 6.23 2.49
CA GLU A 89 17.72 7.03 1.48
C GLU A 89 17.08 8.40 1.26
N VAL A 90 15.75 8.48 1.24
CA VAL A 90 15.01 9.72 0.96
C VAL A 90 14.83 10.57 2.23
N ARG A 91 14.44 9.95 3.35
CA ARG A 91 14.14 10.69 4.59
C ARG A 91 15.35 10.76 5.52
N GLU A 92 15.93 9.63 5.90
CA GLU A 92 16.96 9.61 6.96
C GLU A 92 18.27 10.25 6.50
N LYS A 93 18.80 9.86 5.33
CA LYS A 93 20.09 10.37 4.84
C LYS A 93 20.01 11.77 4.24
N ARG A 94 18.92 12.10 3.54
CA ARG A 94 18.83 13.34 2.73
C ARG A 94 17.78 14.33 3.21
N GLY A 95 16.90 13.95 4.13
CA GLY A 95 15.85 14.85 4.64
C GLY A 95 14.89 15.38 3.58
N LEU A 96 14.71 14.67 2.45
CA LEU A 96 13.95 15.16 1.29
C LEU A 96 12.45 15.16 1.52
N ALA A 97 11.95 14.19 2.27
CA ALA A 97 10.53 14.01 2.52
C ALA A 97 10.29 13.62 3.97
N TYR A 98 9.17 14.06 4.54
CA TYR A 98 8.77 13.63 5.88
C TYR A 98 8.35 12.16 5.91
N SER A 99 7.72 11.69 4.84
CA SER A 99 7.31 10.30 4.67
C SER A 99 7.49 9.87 3.23
N VAL A 100 8.01 8.68 3.03
CA VAL A 100 7.97 7.94 1.77
C VAL A 100 7.62 6.50 2.10
N ARG A 101 6.64 5.94 1.39
CA ARG A 101 6.20 4.56 1.59
C ARG A 101 5.62 4.01 0.30
N GLU A 102 5.61 2.69 0.17
CA GLU A 102 5.02 1.99 -0.96
C GLU A 102 4.42 0.66 -0.52
N ASN A 103 3.32 0.26 -1.15
CA ASN A 103 2.57 -0.94 -0.79
C ASN A 103 2.06 -1.64 -2.06
N LEU A 104 1.95 -2.96 -1.99
CA LEU A 104 1.22 -3.74 -2.98
C LEU A 104 -0.29 -3.63 -2.75
N VAL A 105 -1.03 -3.53 -3.83
CA VAL A 105 -2.49 -3.51 -3.88
C VAL A 105 -2.93 -4.56 -4.88
N TRP A 106 -3.50 -5.65 -4.38
CA TRP A 106 -4.05 -6.73 -5.20
C TRP A 106 -5.58 -6.73 -5.10
N LEU A 107 -6.23 -6.58 -6.24
CA LEU A 107 -7.67 -6.60 -6.42
C LEU A 107 -8.03 -7.81 -7.30
N ASP A 108 -9.32 -8.14 -7.39
CA ASP A 108 -9.79 -9.30 -8.16
C ASP A 108 -9.44 -9.22 -9.66
N HIS A 109 -9.48 -8.00 -10.23
CA HIS A 109 -9.30 -7.76 -11.67
C HIS A 109 -8.11 -6.84 -12.01
N SER A 110 -7.25 -6.56 -11.02
CA SER A 110 -6.06 -5.71 -11.20
C SER A 110 -5.09 -5.89 -10.04
N ALA A 111 -3.79 -5.76 -10.30
CA ALA A 111 -2.78 -5.64 -9.26
C ALA A 111 -1.83 -4.50 -9.58
N MET A 112 -1.53 -3.67 -8.58
CA MET A 112 -0.63 -2.55 -8.70
C MET A 112 0.22 -2.40 -7.44
N PHE A 113 1.36 -1.75 -7.56
CA PHE A 113 2.04 -1.19 -6.41
C PHE A 113 1.85 0.32 -6.41
N LEU A 114 1.74 0.90 -5.22
CA LEU A 114 1.46 2.32 -5.05
C LEU A 114 2.30 2.88 -3.92
N GLY A 115 3.09 3.89 -4.26
CA GLY A 115 3.88 4.68 -3.35
C GLY A 115 3.49 6.14 -3.32
N ASN A 116 3.76 6.78 -2.20
CA ASN A 116 3.49 8.19 -2.01
C ASN A 116 4.60 8.84 -1.16
N SER A 117 4.95 10.07 -1.53
CA SER A 117 5.91 10.91 -0.82
C SER A 117 5.44 12.36 -0.81
N GLY A 118 5.81 13.06 0.25
CA GLY A 118 5.51 14.47 0.46
C GLY A 118 6.77 15.29 0.68
N THR A 119 6.99 16.32 -0.14
CA THR A 119 8.24 17.11 -0.12
C THR A 119 8.00 18.59 -0.43
N CYS A 120 8.97 19.44 -0.08
CA CYS A 120 8.98 20.85 -0.49
C CYS A 120 9.12 20.96 -2.00
N ALA A 121 8.50 21.99 -2.59
CA ALA A 121 8.45 22.13 -4.06
C ALA A 121 9.83 22.32 -4.71
N ASP A 122 10.78 22.94 -4.02
CA ASP A 122 12.17 23.12 -4.43
C ASP A 122 13.02 21.84 -4.32
N ARG A 123 12.52 20.80 -3.64
CA ARG A 123 13.17 19.49 -3.46
C ARG A 123 12.44 18.35 -4.19
N ALA A 124 11.40 18.68 -4.96
CA ALA A 124 10.54 17.70 -5.61
C ALA A 124 11.30 16.84 -6.63
N ASP A 125 12.08 17.46 -7.52
CA ASP A 125 12.83 16.73 -8.54
C ASP A 125 13.86 15.79 -7.92
N GLU A 126 14.63 16.25 -6.93
CA GLU A 126 15.61 15.43 -6.20
C GLU A 126 14.94 14.26 -5.45
N THR A 127 13.74 14.49 -4.89
CA THR A 127 12.96 13.42 -4.24
C THR A 127 12.56 12.34 -5.24
N VAL A 128 12.07 12.73 -6.42
CA VAL A 128 11.66 11.78 -7.47
C VAL A 128 12.87 11.01 -8.01
N GLU A 129 13.97 11.70 -8.26
CA GLU A 129 15.22 11.08 -8.74
C GLU A 129 15.75 10.04 -7.76
N GLU A 130 15.75 10.33 -6.46
CA GLU A 130 16.20 9.36 -5.46
C GLU A 130 15.23 8.17 -5.33
N ILE A 131 13.91 8.38 -5.41
CA ILE A 131 12.94 7.27 -5.44
C ILE A 131 13.19 6.37 -6.65
N GLU A 132 13.29 6.95 -7.84
CA GLU A 132 13.53 6.20 -9.08
C GLU A 132 14.87 5.48 -9.07
N LYS A 133 15.89 6.08 -8.45
CA LYS A 133 17.18 5.42 -8.24
C LYS A 133 17.04 4.18 -7.37
N GLN A 134 16.44 4.28 -6.19
CA GLN A 134 16.27 3.12 -5.29
C GLN A 134 15.44 2.00 -5.91
N VAL A 135 14.40 2.37 -6.67
CA VAL A 135 13.57 1.44 -7.44
C VAL A 135 14.39 0.72 -8.51
N ARG A 136 15.21 1.45 -9.27
CA ARG A 136 16.09 0.87 -10.29
C ARG A 136 17.16 -0.04 -9.68
N ASP A 137 17.83 0.41 -8.62
CA ASP A 137 18.89 -0.34 -7.95
C ASP A 137 18.36 -1.69 -7.44
N ILE A 138 17.18 -1.71 -6.78
CA ILE A 138 16.58 -2.98 -6.33
C ILE A 138 16.06 -3.84 -7.49
N ALA A 139 15.63 -3.24 -8.61
CA ALA A 139 15.19 -3.99 -9.78
C ALA A 139 16.35 -4.65 -10.54
N GLU A 140 17.53 -4.02 -10.55
CA GLU A 140 18.71 -4.49 -11.26
C GLU A 140 19.54 -5.47 -10.42
N GLU A 141 19.83 -5.11 -9.17
CA GLU A 141 20.73 -5.87 -8.31
C GLU A 141 19.97 -6.83 -7.38
N GLY A 142 18.75 -6.45 -7.03
CA GLY A 142 17.92 -7.12 -6.03
C GLY A 142 18.22 -6.72 -4.58
N PRO A 143 17.53 -7.35 -3.62
CA PRO A 143 17.91 -7.25 -2.22
C PRO A 143 19.21 -8.01 -1.94
N THR A 144 19.88 -7.64 -0.84
CA THR A 144 20.95 -8.43 -0.24
C THR A 144 20.37 -9.59 0.57
N GLN A 145 21.20 -10.59 0.90
CA GLN A 145 20.77 -11.69 1.77
C GLN A 145 20.34 -11.20 3.15
N GLN A 146 21.07 -10.22 3.72
CA GLN A 146 20.73 -9.63 5.00
C GLN A 146 19.35 -8.96 4.99
N GLU A 147 19.05 -8.15 3.97
CA GLU A 147 17.74 -7.51 3.84
C GLU A 147 16.60 -8.52 3.68
N LEU A 148 16.86 -9.62 2.97
CA LEU A 148 15.90 -10.71 2.84
C LEU A 148 15.63 -11.36 4.21
N ASP A 149 16.67 -11.69 4.95
CA ASP A 149 16.55 -12.36 6.24
C ASP A 149 15.87 -11.46 7.28
N ASP A 150 16.22 -10.17 7.30
CA ASP A 150 15.58 -9.17 8.16
C ASP A 150 14.10 -8.99 7.84
N ALA A 151 13.74 -8.89 6.56
CA ALA A 151 12.36 -8.79 6.12
C ALA A 151 11.55 -10.04 6.49
N LYS A 152 12.11 -11.24 6.26
CA LYS A 152 11.46 -12.51 6.65
C LYS A 152 11.26 -12.59 8.15
N SER A 153 12.27 -12.21 8.94
CA SER A 153 12.18 -12.18 10.40
C SER A 153 11.07 -11.24 10.88
N TYR A 154 11.00 -10.03 10.34
CA TYR A 154 9.97 -9.05 10.67
C TYR A 154 8.56 -9.55 10.32
N LEU A 155 8.37 -10.05 9.10
CA LEU A 155 7.05 -10.49 8.63
C LEU A 155 6.51 -11.66 9.46
N LYS A 156 7.36 -12.61 9.84
CA LYS A 156 6.97 -13.70 10.74
C LYS A 156 6.66 -13.20 12.15
N GLY A 157 7.48 -12.30 12.69
CA GLY A 157 7.31 -11.76 14.05
C GLY A 157 6.10 -10.84 14.22
N SER A 158 5.74 -10.10 13.17
CA SER A 158 4.63 -9.12 13.20
C SER A 158 3.24 -9.75 13.02
N GLN A 159 3.15 -11.01 12.59
CA GLN A 159 1.89 -11.72 12.36
C GLN A 159 0.99 -11.77 13.62
N ILE A 160 1.57 -11.97 14.81
CA ILE A 160 0.80 -12.02 16.07
C ILE A 160 0.20 -10.65 16.41
N LEU A 161 0.96 -9.57 16.20
CA LEU A 161 0.46 -8.20 16.42
C LEU A 161 -0.65 -7.83 15.44
N ALA A 162 -0.61 -8.39 14.22
CA ALA A 162 -1.67 -8.24 13.24
C ALA A 162 -2.98 -8.92 13.65
N LEU A 163 -3.00 -9.74 14.71
CA LEU A 163 -4.18 -10.47 15.17
C LEU A 163 -4.60 -10.19 16.61
N ASN A 164 -3.99 -9.19 17.25
CA ASN A 164 -4.19 -8.94 18.67
C ASN A 164 -5.58 -8.40 19.06
N THR A 165 -6.47 -8.15 18.09
CA THR A 165 -7.87 -7.80 18.34
C THR A 165 -8.80 -8.61 17.45
N SER A 166 -10.02 -8.89 17.93
CA SER A 166 -11.04 -9.63 17.17
C SER A 166 -11.33 -9.00 15.81
N SER A 167 -11.35 -7.67 15.72
CA SER A 167 -11.59 -6.96 14.45
C SER A 167 -10.46 -7.13 13.45
N LYS A 168 -9.19 -7.13 13.91
CA LYS A 168 -8.05 -7.38 13.04
C LYS A 168 -8.03 -8.83 12.57
N LEU A 169 -8.28 -9.78 13.47
CA LEU A 169 -8.40 -11.20 13.12
C LEU A 169 -9.53 -11.44 12.11
N ALA A 170 -10.70 -10.82 12.31
CA ALA A 170 -11.81 -10.92 11.36
C ALA A 170 -11.45 -10.39 9.97
N ARG A 171 -10.77 -9.23 9.90
CA ARG A 171 -10.30 -8.66 8.62
C ARG A 171 -9.27 -9.56 7.93
N THR A 172 -8.33 -10.13 8.67
CA THR A 172 -7.32 -11.05 8.11
C THR A 172 -7.98 -12.31 7.56
N LEU A 173 -8.89 -12.94 8.30
CA LEU A 173 -9.60 -14.14 7.84
C LEU A 173 -10.48 -13.84 6.62
N GLN A 174 -11.15 -12.69 6.61
CA GLN A 174 -11.91 -12.24 5.45
C GLN A 174 -11.02 -12.07 4.22
N GLN A 175 -9.87 -11.38 4.37
CA GLN A 175 -8.94 -11.20 3.25
C GLN A 175 -8.40 -12.54 2.74
N GLN A 176 -8.05 -13.47 3.63
CA GLN A 176 -7.59 -14.81 3.23
C GLN A 176 -8.64 -15.58 2.44
N GLN A 177 -9.92 -15.43 2.82
CA GLN A 177 -11.03 -16.03 2.09
C GLN A 177 -11.22 -15.40 0.70
N LEU A 178 -11.13 -14.06 0.61
CA LEU A 178 -11.17 -13.34 -0.68
C LEU A 178 -9.99 -13.73 -1.58
N ASP A 179 -8.81 -13.89 -0.99
CA ASP A 179 -7.58 -14.36 -1.64
C ASP A 179 -7.64 -15.85 -2.04
N LYS A 180 -8.73 -16.56 -1.69
CA LYS A 180 -8.96 -18.00 -1.93
C LYS A 180 -7.86 -18.89 -1.34
N LEU A 181 -7.32 -18.50 -0.19
CA LEU A 181 -6.29 -19.24 0.51
C LEU A 181 -6.91 -20.39 1.32
N PRO A 182 -6.16 -21.48 1.55
CA PRO A 182 -6.63 -22.56 2.39
C PRO A 182 -6.85 -22.07 3.82
N ILE A 183 -7.79 -22.69 4.54
CA ILE A 183 -8.13 -22.30 5.92
C ILE A 183 -6.93 -22.43 6.88
N ASP A 184 -5.97 -23.30 6.55
CA ASP A 184 -4.73 -23.53 7.31
C ASP A 184 -3.56 -22.63 6.87
N TYR A 185 -3.83 -21.62 6.04
CA TYR A 185 -2.81 -20.68 5.58
C TYR A 185 -2.19 -19.90 6.73
N PHE A 186 -2.94 -19.67 7.80
CA PHE A 186 -2.45 -18.96 8.96
C PHE A 186 -1.26 -19.68 9.61
N GLU A 187 -1.37 -20.99 9.80
CA GLU A 187 -0.34 -21.86 10.35
C GLU A 187 0.84 -22.02 9.38
N LYS A 188 0.55 -22.02 8.08
CA LYS A 188 1.58 -22.16 7.02
C LYS A 188 2.30 -20.85 6.66
N HIS A 189 1.79 -19.69 7.09
CA HIS A 189 2.30 -18.39 6.67
C HIS A 189 3.83 -18.27 6.84
N ASN A 190 4.34 -18.65 8.01
CA ASN A 190 5.77 -18.58 8.29
C ASN A 190 6.59 -19.48 7.36
N ALA A 191 6.10 -20.68 7.05
CA ALA A 191 6.74 -21.57 6.09
C ALA A 191 6.72 -21.01 4.66
N VAL A 192 5.63 -20.33 4.27
CA VAL A 192 5.51 -19.65 2.97
C VAL A 192 6.50 -18.49 2.87
N VAL A 193 6.66 -17.70 3.94
CA VAL A 193 7.69 -16.63 4.01
C VAL A 193 9.09 -17.23 3.99
N ASP A 194 9.33 -18.31 4.75
CA ASP A 194 10.62 -18.98 4.81
C ASP A 194 11.04 -19.63 3.48
N GLY A 195 10.08 -20.07 2.68
CA GLY A 195 10.30 -20.60 1.34
C GLY A 195 10.78 -19.58 0.32
N VAL A 196 10.67 -18.26 0.59
CA VAL A 196 11.18 -17.23 -0.33
C VAL A 196 12.70 -17.27 -0.34
N THR A 197 13.27 -17.55 -1.52
CA THR A 197 14.71 -17.53 -1.76
C THR A 197 15.17 -16.17 -2.26
N LEU A 198 16.49 -15.91 -2.19
CA LEU A 198 17.08 -14.71 -2.76
C LEU A 198 16.84 -14.60 -4.27
N ALA A 199 16.87 -15.73 -4.99
CA ALA A 199 16.59 -15.75 -6.42
C ALA A 199 15.13 -15.34 -6.73
N ASP A 200 14.18 -15.79 -5.91
CA ASP A 200 12.78 -15.38 -6.04
C ASP A 200 12.59 -13.90 -5.76
N ALA A 201 13.22 -13.39 -4.71
CA ALA A 201 13.16 -11.97 -4.37
C ALA A 201 13.75 -11.09 -5.48
N LYS A 202 14.88 -11.49 -6.09
CA LYS A 202 15.48 -10.80 -7.25
C LYS A 202 14.56 -10.80 -8.46
N ARG A 203 14.00 -11.96 -8.80
CA ARG A 203 13.08 -12.11 -9.92
C ARG A 203 11.81 -11.28 -9.72
N ALA A 204 11.26 -11.29 -8.51
CA ALA A 204 10.09 -10.49 -8.16
C ALA A 204 10.38 -8.98 -8.23
N ALA A 205 11.53 -8.53 -7.70
CA ALA A 205 11.95 -7.13 -7.77
C ALA A 205 12.08 -6.65 -9.22
N ARG A 206 12.76 -7.44 -10.07
CA ARG A 206 12.90 -7.12 -11.49
C ARG A 206 11.54 -7.01 -12.19
N ARG A 207 10.59 -7.89 -11.86
CA ARG A 207 9.24 -7.84 -12.46
C ARG A 207 8.41 -6.67 -11.96
N LEU A 208 8.51 -6.30 -10.68
CA LEU A 208 7.77 -5.13 -10.15
C LEU A 208 8.28 -3.83 -10.75
N TRP A 209 9.60 -3.67 -10.83
CA TRP A 209 10.21 -2.34 -10.97
C TRP A 209 11.12 -2.19 -12.19
N GLY A 210 11.39 -3.27 -12.93
CA GLY A 210 12.32 -3.27 -14.06
C GLY A 210 11.87 -2.43 -15.26
N ASP A 211 10.57 -2.18 -15.40
CA ASP A 211 10.02 -1.31 -16.45
C ASP A 211 9.98 0.17 -16.03
N GLY A 212 10.39 0.49 -14.79
CA GLY A 212 10.34 1.83 -14.21
C GLY A 212 8.99 2.16 -13.56
N LEU A 213 8.70 3.45 -13.40
CA LEU A 213 7.55 3.94 -12.64
C LEU A 213 6.57 4.74 -13.50
N LEU A 214 5.29 4.63 -13.17
CA LEU A 214 4.31 5.69 -13.42
C LEU A 214 4.38 6.66 -12.25
N THR A 215 4.70 7.93 -12.53
CA THR A 215 4.89 8.97 -11.51
C THR A 215 3.99 10.16 -11.81
N ILE A 216 3.20 10.58 -10.82
CA ILE A 216 2.38 11.79 -10.84
C ILE A 216 2.91 12.72 -9.74
N ILE A 217 3.23 13.95 -10.14
CA ILE A 217 3.72 15.00 -9.26
C ILE A 217 2.68 16.11 -9.25
N VAL A 218 2.15 16.45 -8.09
CA VAL A 218 1.17 17.52 -7.91
C VAL A 218 1.75 18.56 -6.98
N GLY A 219 1.93 19.79 -7.47
CA GLY A 219 2.54 20.86 -6.68
C GLY A 219 2.86 22.09 -7.52
N ARG A 220 3.55 23.06 -6.91
CA ARG A 220 4.04 24.25 -7.63
C ARG A 220 5.17 23.86 -8.57
N SER A 221 5.26 24.54 -9.71
CA SER A 221 6.42 24.31 -10.58
C SER A 221 7.69 24.74 -9.83
N PRO A 222 8.86 24.13 -10.10
CA PRO A 222 10.11 24.56 -9.49
C PRO A 222 10.42 26.06 -9.70
N ARG A 223 9.90 26.65 -10.79
CA ARG A 223 10.00 28.10 -11.05
C ARG A 223 9.09 28.95 -10.16
N ASP A 224 7.90 28.46 -9.84
CA ASP A 224 6.91 29.19 -9.02
C ASP A 224 7.13 28.96 -7.51
N ALA A 225 7.81 27.87 -7.14
CA ALA A 225 8.16 27.52 -5.76
C ALA A 225 9.05 28.57 -5.07
N ALA A 226 9.82 29.34 -5.84
CA ALA A 226 10.70 30.40 -5.34
C ALA A 226 9.94 31.64 -4.80
N GLN A 227 8.63 31.73 -5.01
CA GLN A 227 7.79 32.82 -4.49
C GLN A 227 6.98 32.33 -3.28
N PRO A 228 6.78 33.17 -2.24
CA PRO A 228 5.97 32.80 -1.08
C PRO A 228 4.51 32.58 -1.48
N THR A 229 3.88 31.53 -0.93
CA THR A 229 2.45 31.22 -1.15
C THR A 229 1.58 32.39 -0.72
N THR A 230 0.81 32.95 -1.65
CA THR A 230 -0.39 33.72 -1.30
C THR A 230 -1.47 32.71 -0.93
N MET A 231 -1.89 32.68 0.33
CA MET A 231 -3.03 31.84 0.71
C MET A 231 -4.23 32.17 -0.19
N PRO A 232 -4.84 31.19 -0.87
CA PRO A 232 -6.11 31.42 -1.55
C PRO A 232 -7.14 31.90 -0.51
N PRO A 233 -8.00 32.89 -0.84
CA PRO A 233 -9.10 33.25 0.04
C PRO A 233 -9.94 32.00 0.30
N ALA A 234 -10.34 31.83 1.57
CA ALA A 234 -11.14 30.68 2.01
C ALA A 234 -12.29 30.44 1.02
N ILE A 235 -12.36 29.23 0.46
CA ILE A 235 -13.46 28.83 -0.42
C ILE A 235 -14.73 28.98 0.38
N THR A 236 -15.54 29.97 0.03
CA THR A 236 -16.85 30.17 0.63
C THR A 236 -17.69 28.95 0.23
N PRO A 237 -18.24 28.19 1.19
CA PRO A 237 -19.04 27.03 0.84
C PRO A 237 -20.24 27.45 -0.01
N PRO A 238 -20.69 26.60 -0.96
CA PRO A 238 -21.87 26.90 -1.75
C PRO A 238 -23.08 27.12 -0.81
N PRO A 239 -24.00 28.05 -1.16
CA PRO A 239 -25.16 28.34 -0.32
C PRO A 239 -26.01 27.07 -0.19
N GLY A 240 -26.07 26.52 1.03
CA GLY A 240 -26.81 25.29 1.35
C GLY A 240 -26.03 24.22 2.13
N ALA A 241 -24.72 24.36 2.33
CA ALA A 241 -23.99 23.51 3.27
C ALA A 241 -24.29 23.97 4.71
N GLN A 242 -25.29 23.36 5.34
CA GLN A 242 -25.49 23.49 6.78
C GLN A 242 -24.20 23.13 7.50
N GLN A 243 -23.76 24.07 8.33
CA GLN A 243 -22.70 23.93 9.30
C GLN A 243 -23.09 22.77 10.23
N LEU A 244 -22.48 21.60 10.05
CA LEU A 244 -22.53 20.55 11.06
C LEU A 244 -21.75 21.06 12.25
N ASP A 245 -22.49 21.50 13.26
CA ASP A 245 -21.99 21.97 14.54
C ASP A 245 -20.94 21.04 15.12
N ALA A 246 -19.95 21.67 15.76
CA ALA A 246 -18.88 21.02 16.48
C ALA A 246 -19.41 19.94 17.43
N ALA A 247 -18.84 18.74 17.33
CA ALA A 247 -19.04 17.71 18.33
C ALA A 247 -18.56 18.22 19.70
N PRO A 248 -19.34 18.03 20.78
CA PRO A 248 -18.99 18.53 22.09
C PRO A 248 -17.76 17.80 22.65
N THR A 249 -16.90 18.60 23.27
CA THR A 249 -15.75 18.21 24.10
C THR A 249 -16.10 17.08 25.07
N ALA A 250 -15.26 16.04 25.11
CA ALA A 250 -15.32 14.99 26.12
C ALA A 250 -15.13 15.59 27.54
N PRO A 251 -15.90 15.15 28.56
CA PRO A 251 -15.67 15.53 29.94
C PRO A 251 -14.48 14.74 30.54
N PRO A 252 -13.83 15.28 31.59
CA PRO A 252 -12.63 14.68 32.16
C PRO A 252 -12.97 13.48 33.05
N ASN A 253 -12.17 12.42 32.95
CA ASN A 253 -11.67 11.59 34.06
C ASN A 253 -10.49 10.73 33.57
#